data_AF-A0A3P6QPW6-F1
#
_entry.id   AF-A0A3P6QPW6-F1
#
_cell.length_a   1.000
_cell.length_b   1.000
_cell.length_c   1.000
_cell.angle_alpha   90.00
_cell.angle_beta   90.00
_cell.angle_gamma   90.00
#
_symmetry.space_group_name_H-M   'P 1'
#
loop_
_entity.id
_entity.type
_entity.pdbx_description
1 polymer ?
#
loop_
_entity_poly.entity_id
_entity_poly.type
_entity_poly.pdbx_seq_one_letter_code
_entity_poly.pdbx_strand_id
1 'polypeptide(L)'
;MPDMRKKRSWTAAAALPDGRLFLFGGVGGDNSVEFCCLTGWRKTRSSKTDAFWREAAPMDWCCAERYGLAATVFQQNILVAGGAPKNEKAVQVFHPPAVGKDALGQWTQLNAQKLNKERVVFSLLVYQGRIFALGSCFSSVVGFGAECTFQAIP
;
A
#
# COMPACT_ATOMS: atom_id res chain seq x y z
N MET A 1 -6.75 -11.61 -16.38
CA MET A 1 -5.51 -10.94 -15.92
C MET A 1 -4.60 -12.04 -15.42
N PRO A 2 -3.29 -12.02 -15.71
CA PRO A 2 -2.37 -13.03 -15.19
C PRO A 2 -2.38 -13.05 -13.66
N ASP A 3 -2.19 -14.23 -13.07
CA ASP A 3 -2.05 -14.39 -11.62
C ASP A 3 -0.83 -13.63 -11.10
N MET A 4 -0.85 -13.19 -9.84
CA MET A 4 0.33 -12.58 -9.19
C MET A 4 1.48 -13.60 -9.10
N ARG A 5 2.73 -13.13 -8.99
CA ARG A 5 3.87 -14.05 -8.79
C ARG A 5 3.81 -14.67 -7.39
N LYS A 6 3.35 -13.91 -6.39
CA LYS A 6 3.09 -14.42 -5.04
C LYS A 6 1.60 -14.48 -4.75
N LYS A 7 1.11 -15.66 -4.37
CA LYS A 7 -0.24 -15.81 -3.80
C LYS A 7 -0.27 -15.09 -2.47
N ARG A 8 -1.15 -14.10 -2.34
CA ARG A 8 -1.29 -13.27 -1.15
C ARG A 8 -2.76 -12.94 -0.88
N SER A 9 -3.10 -12.72 0.38
CA SER A 9 -4.42 -12.19 0.79
C SER A 9 -4.27 -11.00 1.73
N TRP A 10 -5.30 -10.16 1.86
CA TRP A 10 -5.30 -9.00 2.76
C TRP A 10 -4.17 -7.99 2.45
N THR A 11 -3.79 -7.91 1.17
CA THR A 11 -2.83 -6.95 0.63
C THR A 11 -3.46 -5.56 0.55
N ALA A 12 -2.66 -4.52 0.74
CA ALA A 12 -3.07 -3.17 0.36
C ALA A 12 -2.79 -2.96 -1.13
N ALA A 13 -3.64 -2.17 -1.79
CA ALA A 13 -3.50 -1.85 -3.20
C ALA A 13 -3.61 -0.34 -3.43
N ALA A 14 -2.83 0.19 -4.36
CA ALA A 14 -2.96 1.56 -4.84
C ALA A 14 -2.68 1.64 -6.34
N ALA A 15 -3.49 2.42 -7.06
CA ALA A 15 -3.37 2.61 -8.50
C ALA A 15 -2.98 4.05 -8.81
N LEU A 16 -1.87 4.23 -9.54
CA LEU A 16 -1.44 5.52 -10.04
C LEU A 16 -2.27 5.95 -11.26
N PRO A 17 -2.39 7.26 -11.54
CA PRO A 17 -3.08 7.77 -12.73
C PRO A 17 -2.48 7.29 -14.07
N ASP A 18 -1.20 6.89 -14.08
CA ASP A 18 -0.53 6.29 -15.24
C ASP A 18 -0.95 4.83 -15.52
N GLY A 19 -1.85 4.29 -14.68
CA GLY A 19 -2.42 2.96 -14.79
C GLY A 19 -1.58 1.85 -14.18
N ARG A 20 -0.50 2.17 -13.46
CA ARG A 20 0.22 1.18 -12.65
C ARG A 20 -0.54 0.87 -11.37
N LEU A 21 -0.70 -0.42 -11.07
CA LEU A 21 -1.30 -0.95 -9.85
C LEU A 21 -0.20 -1.58 -8.99
N PHE A 22 -0.09 -1.14 -7.74
CA PHE A 22 0.85 -1.66 -6.76
C PHE A 22 0.11 -2.42 -5.66
N LEU A 23 0.69 -3.54 -5.23
CA LEU A 23 0.22 -4.40 -4.16
C LEU A 23 1.30 -4.51 -3.09
N PHE A 24 0.90 -4.33 -1.83
CA PHE A 24 1.82 -4.25 -0.69
C PHE A 24 1.49 -5.33 0.33
N GLY A 25 2.51 -6.11 0.71
CA GLY A 25 2.42 -7.13 1.76
C GLY A 25 1.28 -8.11 1.54
N GLY A 26 0.57 -8.44 2.62
CA GLY A 26 -0.47 -9.45 2.70
C GLY A 26 0.06 -10.79 3.22
N VAL A 27 -0.88 -11.65 3.63
CA VAL A 27 -0.58 -13.00 4.11
C VAL A 27 -0.02 -13.84 2.95
N GLY A 28 1.17 -14.42 3.12
CA GLY A 28 1.93 -15.08 2.04
C GLY A 28 2.69 -14.13 1.11
N GLY A 29 2.58 -12.81 1.32
CA GLY A 29 3.29 -11.77 0.58
C GLY A 29 4.47 -11.16 1.32
N ASP A 30 4.70 -11.53 2.59
CA ASP A 30 5.75 -10.97 3.46
C ASP A 30 5.81 -9.43 3.42
N ASN A 31 7.02 -8.89 3.23
CA ASN A 31 7.27 -7.48 3.00
C ASN A 31 7.33 -7.10 1.51
N SER A 32 6.91 -8.00 0.61
CA SER A 32 7.08 -7.79 -0.83
C SER A 32 6.08 -6.80 -1.41
N VAL A 33 6.54 -6.11 -2.46
CA VAL A 33 5.72 -5.23 -3.28
C VAL A 33 5.74 -5.75 -4.71
N GLU A 34 4.55 -6.00 -5.26
CA GLU A 34 4.37 -6.35 -6.66
C GLU A 34 3.59 -5.25 -7.37
N PHE A 35 3.88 -5.02 -8.64
CA PHE A 35 3.13 -4.08 -9.44
C PHE A 35 2.96 -4.54 -10.87
N CYS A 36 1.93 -4.04 -11.53
CA CYS A 36 1.68 -4.26 -12.95
C CYS A 36 1.18 -2.97 -13.61
N CYS A 37 1.18 -2.95 -14.95
CA CYS A 37 0.58 -1.87 -15.72
C CYS A 37 -0.76 -2.34 -16.30
N LEU A 38 -1.86 -1.70 -15.89
CA LEU A 38 -3.20 -2.00 -16.39
C LEU A 38 -3.45 -1.38 -17.78
N THR A 39 -2.67 -0.39 -18.20
CA THR A 39 -2.85 0.16 -19.54
C THR A 39 -2.42 -0.87 -20.59
N GLY A 40 -3.33 -1.23 -21.49
CA GLY A 40 -3.04 -2.15 -22.57
C GLY A 40 -2.99 -3.64 -22.21
N TRP A 41 -3.25 -4.04 -20.95
CA TRP A 41 -3.12 -5.46 -20.52
C TRP A 41 -3.99 -6.44 -21.34
N ARG A 42 -5.16 -5.98 -21.83
CA ARG A 42 -6.05 -6.78 -22.68
C ARG A 42 -5.51 -7.03 -24.09
N LYS A 43 -4.59 -6.19 -24.57
CA LYS A 43 -4.00 -6.33 -25.91
C LYS A 43 -2.87 -7.36 -25.93
N THR A 44 -2.22 -7.58 -24.79
CA THR A 44 -1.16 -8.58 -24.58
C THR A 44 -1.72 -9.88 -24.02
N ARG A 45 -2.51 -10.60 -24.84
CA ARG A 45 -3.14 -11.89 -24.47
C ARG A 45 -2.13 -13.05 -24.28
N SER A 46 -0.83 -12.79 -24.42
CA SER A 46 0.26 -13.78 -24.43
C SER A 46 1.41 -13.49 -23.47
N SER A 47 1.29 -12.49 -22.59
CA SER A 47 2.38 -12.20 -21.64
C SER A 47 2.35 -13.21 -20.49
N LYS A 48 3.38 -14.06 -20.40
CA LYS A 48 3.63 -14.91 -19.22
C LYS A 48 3.55 -14.07 -17.94
N THR A 49 3.06 -14.65 -16.84
CA THR A 49 2.93 -14.01 -15.52
C THR A 49 4.17 -13.19 -15.12
N ASP A 50 5.37 -13.70 -15.40
CA ASP A 50 6.66 -13.07 -15.07
C ASP A 50 6.92 -11.74 -15.77
N ALA A 51 6.29 -11.48 -16.92
CA ALA A 51 6.46 -10.22 -17.66
C ALA A 51 5.38 -9.19 -17.31
N PHE A 52 4.25 -9.63 -16.73
CA PHE A 52 3.14 -8.74 -16.39
C PHE A 52 3.27 -8.17 -14.97
N TRP A 53 3.50 -9.05 -13.98
CA TRP A 53 3.78 -8.64 -12.61
C TRP A 53 5.27 -8.48 -12.41
N ARG A 54 5.67 -7.35 -11.84
CA ARG A 54 7.06 -7.00 -11.55
C ARG A 54 7.23 -6.77 -10.06
N GLU A 55 8.42 -7.04 -9.55
CA GLU A 55 8.77 -6.69 -8.18
C GLU A 55 9.18 -5.22 -8.09
N ALA A 56 8.76 -4.58 -7.01
CA ALA A 56 9.23 -3.27 -6.59
C ALA A 56 10.04 -3.40 -5.30
N ALA A 57 10.58 -2.29 -4.80
CA ALA A 57 11.38 -2.29 -3.59
C ALA A 57 10.52 -2.82 -2.44
N PRO A 58 10.95 -3.89 -1.74
CA PRO A 58 10.19 -4.42 -0.61
C PRO A 58 10.10 -3.36 0.48
N MET A 59 9.08 -3.47 1.35
CA MET A 59 8.97 -2.62 2.53
C MET A 59 10.23 -2.77 3.39
N ASP A 60 11.08 -1.74 3.42
CA ASP A 60 12.42 -1.76 4.04
C ASP A 60 12.38 -1.71 5.58
N TRP A 61 11.29 -1.17 6.11
CA TRP A 61 11.03 -1.01 7.53
C TRP A 61 10.43 -2.25 8.21
N CYS A 62 10.14 -3.31 7.45
CA CYS A 62 9.61 -4.56 7.99
C CYS A 62 10.18 -5.75 7.22
N CYS A 63 10.68 -6.76 7.93
CA CYS A 63 11.16 -8.00 7.33
C CYS A 63 10.15 -9.15 7.43
N ALA A 64 9.02 -8.94 8.09
CA ALA A 64 8.01 -9.95 8.35
C ALA A 64 6.72 -9.69 7.56
N GLU A 65 5.87 -10.71 7.52
CA GLU A 65 4.52 -10.61 6.96
C GLU A 65 3.73 -9.46 7.58
N ARG A 66 3.08 -8.68 6.70
CA ARG A 66 2.30 -7.51 7.10
C ARG A 66 1.01 -7.42 6.33
N TYR A 67 -0.13 -7.47 7.03
CA TYR A 67 -1.45 -7.58 6.43
C TYR A 67 -2.45 -6.58 7.02
N GLY A 68 -3.56 -6.38 6.30
CA GLY A 68 -4.57 -5.39 6.72
C GLY A 68 -4.04 -3.95 6.65
N LEU A 69 -3.03 -3.72 5.81
CA LEU A 69 -2.52 -2.41 5.45
C LEU A 69 -3.59 -1.60 4.71
N ALA A 70 -3.44 -0.28 4.71
CA ALA A 70 -4.12 0.58 3.76
C ALA A 70 -3.10 1.33 2.90
N ALA A 71 -3.41 1.49 1.61
CA ALA A 71 -2.58 2.27 0.69
C ALA A 71 -3.44 3.26 -0.11
N THR A 72 -2.89 4.44 -0.40
CA THR A 72 -3.51 5.42 -1.30
C THR A 72 -2.46 6.24 -2.02
N VAL A 73 -2.78 6.72 -3.20
CA VAL A 73 -1.94 7.69 -3.92
C VAL A 73 -2.10 9.08 -3.31
N PHE A 74 -0.98 9.75 -3.06
CA PHE A 74 -0.92 11.15 -2.65
C PHE A 74 0.28 11.81 -3.32
N GLN A 75 0.04 12.90 -4.07
CA GLN A 75 1.09 13.64 -4.78
C GLN A 75 2.05 12.75 -5.61
N GLN A 76 1.49 11.82 -6.41
CA GLN A 76 2.24 10.86 -7.25
C GLN A 76 3.03 9.77 -6.50
N ASN A 77 3.05 9.83 -5.17
CA ASN A 77 3.60 8.79 -4.31
C ASN A 77 2.47 7.92 -3.74
N ILE A 78 2.84 6.82 -3.10
CA ILE A 78 1.90 5.92 -2.44
C ILE A 78 2.16 5.97 -0.94
N LEU A 79 1.17 6.43 -0.18
CA LEU A 79 1.16 6.32 1.26
C LEU A 79 0.68 4.93 1.65
N VAL A 80 1.42 4.27 2.54
CA VAL A 80 1.08 2.96 3.10
C VAL A 80 1.06 3.09 4.63
N ALA A 81 -0.02 2.65 5.27
CA ALA A 81 -0.22 2.87 6.70
C ALA A 81 -0.87 1.68 7.43
N GLY A 82 -0.71 1.68 8.76
CA GLY A 82 -1.34 0.75 9.69
C GLY A 82 -0.89 -0.69 9.47
N GLY A 83 -1.70 -1.71 9.75
CA GLY A 83 -1.42 -3.13 9.48
C GLY A 83 -0.74 -3.88 10.63
N ALA A 84 -1.09 -5.16 10.78
CA ALA A 84 -0.58 -6.11 11.78
C ALA A 84 0.63 -6.88 11.21
N PRO A 85 1.51 -7.47 12.03
CA PRO A 85 1.40 -7.69 13.48
C PRO A 85 2.08 -6.66 14.39
N LYS A 86 2.89 -5.75 13.84
CA LYS A 86 3.61 -4.71 14.61
C LYS A 86 3.55 -3.37 13.91
N ASN A 87 3.73 -2.30 14.69
CA ASN A 87 3.78 -0.92 14.21
C ASN A 87 2.48 -0.47 13.52
N GLU A 88 1.32 -0.82 14.08
CA GLU A 88 -0.02 -0.53 13.55
C GLU A 88 -0.36 0.97 13.45
N LYS A 89 0.54 1.85 13.89
CA LYS A 89 0.46 3.31 13.71
C LYS A 89 1.39 3.85 12.62
N ALA A 90 2.28 3.03 12.06
CA ALA A 90 3.29 3.49 11.11
C ALA A 90 2.65 4.00 9.82
N VAL A 91 3.25 5.04 9.26
CA VAL A 91 2.95 5.58 7.93
C VAL A 91 4.26 5.69 7.17
N GLN A 92 4.23 5.27 5.92
CA GLN A 92 5.41 5.16 5.06
C GLN A 92 5.06 5.67 3.68
N VAL A 93 6.03 6.30 3.01
CA VAL A 93 5.87 6.78 1.64
C VAL A 93 6.67 5.88 0.73
N PHE A 94 5.99 5.25 -0.22
CA PHE A 94 6.62 4.59 -1.33
C PHE A 94 6.66 5.55 -2.52
N HIS A 95 7.87 5.76 -3.04
CA HIS A 95 8.17 6.51 -4.25
C HIS A 95 8.27 5.51 -5.41
N PRO A 96 7.23 5.40 -6.27
CA PRO A 96 7.23 4.43 -7.36
C PRO A 96 8.35 4.73 -8.35
N PRO A 97 8.90 3.73 -9.03
CA PRO A 97 9.91 3.97 -10.07
C PRO A 97 9.34 4.85 -11.19
N ALA A 98 10.18 5.60 -11.89
CA ALA A 98 9.72 6.34 -13.06
C ALA A 98 9.29 5.36 -14.18
N VAL A 99 8.31 5.77 -14.99
CA VAL A 99 7.83 4.97 -16.12
C VAL A 99 8.99 4.65 -17.06
N GLY A 100 9.10 3.39 -17.48
CA GLY A 100 10.15 2.94 -18.41
C GLY A 100 11.55 2.81 -17.83
N LYS A 101 11.76 3.10 -16.53
CA LYS A 101 13.04 2.85 -15.86
C LYS A 101 13.05 1.48 -15.19
N ASP A 102 14.19 0.81 -15.25
CA ASP A 102 14.45 -0.42 -14.49
C ASP A 102 14.92 -0.07 -13.06
N ALA A 103 14.06 0.63 -12.34
CA ALA A 103 14.24 0.94 -10.93
C ALA A 103 13.13 0.27 -10.13
N LEU A 104 13.41 -0.07 -8.87
CA LEU A 104 12.46 -0.74 -7.99
C LEU A 104 11.54 0.25 -7.23
N GLY A 105 11.83 1.54 -7.29
CA GLY A 105 11.23 2.54 -6.39
C GLY A 105 12.01 2.64 -5.07
N GLN A 106 11.59 3.55 -4.19
CA GLN A 106 12.27 3.83 -2.92
C GLN A 106 11.26 4.06 -1.79
N TRP A 107 11.66 3.74 -0.56
CA TRP A 107 10.86 3.98 0.63
C TRP A 107 11.36 5.18 1.41
N THR A 108 10.46 5.86 2.10
CA THR A 108 10.78 6.92 3.05
C THR A 108 9.91 6.78 4.28
N GLN A 109 10.60 6.65 5.42
CA GLN A 109 9.96 6.46 6.70
C GLN A 109 9.59 7.77 7.37
N LEU A 110 8.31 7.91 7.68
CA LEU A 110 7.77 9.04 8.42
C LEU A 110 7.80 8.73 9.93
N ASN A 111 8.90 9.09 10.58
CA ASN A 111 9.08 8.83 12.02
C ASN A 111 8.20 9.74 12.90
N ALA A 112 7.93 10.97 12.45
CA ALA A 112 7.13 11.94 13.20
C ALA A 112 5.62 11.82 12.89
N GLN A 113 5.27 11.37 11.68
CA GLN A 113 3.88 11.27 11.23
C GLN A 113 3.38 9.84 11.32
N LYS A 114 2.44 9.62 12.23
CA LYS A 114 1.85 8.31 12.52
C LYS A 114 0.33 8.42 12.57
N LEU A 115 -0.36 7.30 12.40
CA LEU A 115 -1.78 7.21 12.75
C LEU A 115 -1.96 7.52 14.24
N ASN A 116 -3.01 8.28 14.55
CA ASN A 116 -3.36 8.60 15.92
C ASN A 116 -3.80 7.36 16.74
N LYS A 117 -4.34 6.34 16.05
CA LYS A 117 -4.74 5.04 16.60
C LYS A 117 -4.13 3.91 15.78
N GLU A 118 -4.00 2.74 16.41
CA GLU A 118 -3.64 1.50 15.73
C GLU A 118 -4.80 1.07 14.82
N ARG A 119 -4.45 0.66 13.59
CA ARG A 119 -5.45 0.31 12.57
C ARG A 119 -4.99 -0.88 11.75
N VAL A 120 -5.91 -1.83 11.54
CA VAL A 120 -5.71 -3.05 10.73
C VAL A 120 -7.01 -3.35 10.00
N VAL A 121 -6.97 -3.58 8.68
CA VAL A 121 -8.15 -3.71 7.79
C VAL A 121 -8.97 -2.41 7.72
N PHE A 122 -8.35 -1.38 7.17
CA PHE A 122 -8.96 -0.05 7.03
C PHE A 122 -8.67 0.52 5.63
N SER A 123 -9.20 1.71 5.34
CA SER A 123 -9.00 2.39 4.06
C SER A 123 -8.43 3.79 4.28
N LEU A 124 -7.61 4.23 3.32
CA LEU A 124 -7.19 5.62 3.22
C LEU A 124 -7.96 6.29 2.10
N LEU A 125 -8.39 7.53 2.32
CA LEU A 125 -9.05 8.36 1.34
C LEU A 125 -8.29 9.68 1.20
N VAL A 126 -7.99 10.09 -0.02
CA VAL A 126 -7.48 11.44 -0.28
C VAL A 126 -8.62 12.32 -0.77
N TYR A 127 -8.81 13.45 -0.09
CA TYR A 127 -9.80 14.46 -0.48
C TYR A 127 -9.25 15.85 -0.18
N GLN A 128 -9.28 16.73 -1.19
CA GLN A 128 -8.81 18.13 -1.09
C GLN A 128 -7.41 18.28 -0.47
N GLY A 129 -6.45 17.46 -0.92
CA GLY A 129 -5.07 17.52 -0.44
C GLY A 129 -4.86 17.00 0.99
N ARG A 130 -5.86 16.34 1.57
CA ARG A 130 -5.79 15.70 2.90
C ARG A 130 -6.02 14.22 2.78
N ILE A 131 -5.41 13.47 3.70
CA ILE A 131 -5.56 12.02 3.81
C ILE A 131 -6.45 11.72 5.01
N PHE A 132 -7.40 10.81 4.86
CA PHE A 132 -8.32 10.37 5.91
C PHE A 132 -8.19 8.86 6.10
N ALA A 133 -8.14 8.39 7.33
CA ALA A 133 -8.16 6.97 7.66
C ALA A 133 -9.57 6.57 8.11
N LEU A 134 -10.22 5.72 7.32
CA LEU A 134 -11.60 5.29 7.50
C LEU A 134 -11.65 3.80 7.83
N GLY A 135 -12.48 3.41 8.79
CA GLY A 135 -12.60 2.01 9.20
C GLY A 135 -11.58 1.61 10.26
N SER A 136 -11.17 0.35 10.26
CA SER A 136 -10.95 -0.45 11.47
C SER A 136 -9.97 0.07 12.55
N CYS A 137 -10.25 -0.41 13.76
CA CYS A 137 -9.47 -0.41 15.00
C CYS A 137 -9.76 -1.74 15.73
N PHE A 138 -8.73 -2.55 16.03
CA PHE A 138 -8.88 -3.66 16.99
C PHE A 138 -8.32 -3.18 18.33
N SER A 139 -9.19 -2.71 19.22
CA SER A 139 -8.88 -2.72 20.65
C SER A 139 -9.98 -3.48 21.37
N SER A 140 -9.60 -4.29 22.35
CA SER A 140 -10.48 -5.11 23.19
C SER A 140 -11.37 -4.31 24.14
N VAL A 141 -11.74 -3.06 23.81
CA VAL A 141 -12.67 -2.28 24.62
C VAL A 141 -13.67 -1.55 23.71
N VAL A 142 -14.94 -1.90 23.93
CA VAL A 142 -16.16 -1.42 23.30
C VAL A 142 -16.13 0.10 23.05
N GLY A 143 -16.22 0.50 21.79
CA GLY A 143 -16.33 1.92 21.43
C GLY A 143 -16.37 2.14 19.92
N PHE A 144 -17.56 1.99 19.32
CA PHE A 144 -17.81 2.46 17.95
C PHE A 144 -17.72 3.99 17.94
N GLY A 145 -16.56 4.50 17.56
CA GLY A 145 -16.32 5.92 17.33
C GLY A 145 -15.66 6.11 15.97
N ALA A 146 -16.48 6.37 14.95
CA ALA A 146 -16.00 6.79 13.64
C ALA A 146 -15.70 8.29 13.67
N GLU A 147 -14.56 8.68 14.24
CA GLU A 147 -14.02 10.03 14.06
C GLU A 147 -12.52 10.03 14.35
N CYS A 148 -11.72 10.20 13.31
CA CYS A 148 -10.29 10.51 13.42
C CYS A 148 -9.89 11.32 12.19
N THR A 149 -9.96 12.63 12.33
CA THR A 149 -9.32 13.59 11.42
C THR A 149 -7.81 13.42 11.49
N PHE A 150 -7.20 13.20 10.34
CA PHE A 150 -5.77 13.36 10.16
C PHE A 150 -5.49 14.85 9.94
N GLN A 151 -4.56 15.40 10.71
CA GLN A 151 -3.98 16.69 10.38
C GLN A 151 -2.98 16.48 9.23
N ALA A 152 -3.03 17.36 8.25
CA ALA A 152 -2.24 17.28 7.03
C ALA A 152 -0.77 16.97 7.35
N ILE A 153 -0.23 15.92 6.73
CA ILE A 153 1.22 15.73 6.66
C ILE A 153 1.71 16.83 5.70
N PRO A 154 2.54 17.78 6.15
CA PRO A 154 3.09 18.81 5.29
C PRO A 154 3.93 18.22 4.15
#